data_AF-A0A165XQN4-F1
#
_entry.id   AF-A0A165XQN4-F1
#
_cell.length_a   1.000
_cell.length_b   1.000
_cell.length_c   1.000
_cell.angle_alpha   90.00
_cell.angle_beta   90.00
_cell.angle_gamma   90.00
#
_symmetry.space_group_name_H-M   'P 1'
#
loop_
_entity.id
_entity.type
_entity.pdbx_description
1 polymer ?
#
loop_
_entity_poly.entity_id
_entity_poly.type
_entity_poly.pdbx_seq_one_letter_code
_entity_poly.pdbx_strand_id
1 'polypeptide(L)'
;MPHIEPGLRVYAEYLSEITPVDYELDSIEDGWRLADVDLDSRATSVVRITPAVLARAQERLDLLPLDAVEALVEDGDDDMLVELALRSYAGCTLPQDTEAATRLLEHINIDLTSESFQPELDVHLGAERLRARIAFSEYLSNTNVFALQDAAARADIAAAACRGEGDCPAQLRIANALEKHWQEGVFDVLGWTRPDENYDALWVAWGEYRAARRRRLSLGSLAMECAAQGCEARAGWGRALGRCGGRCSLEAKPAYCSKECQRADWKALHKRECTESGRPLEVPSRIGVSRSQSHTPLLSS
;
A
#
# COMPACT_ATOMS: atom_id res chain seq x y z
N MET A 1 27.44 8.23 3.96
CA MET A 1 26.25 8.20 3.09
C MET A 1 26.22 9.52 2.33
N PRO A 2 25.97 9.51 1.01
CA PRO A 2 25.85 10.76 0.25
C PRO A 2 24.76 11.65 0.88
N HIS A 3 24.98 12.97 0.87
CA HIS A 3 24.00 13.93 1.35
C HIS A 3 22.81 13.91 0.40
N ILE A 4 21.69 13.33 0.84
CA ILE A 4 20.44 13.31 0.07
C ILE A 4 19.79 14.68 0.27
N GLU A 5 19.51 15.40 -0.82
CA GLU A 5 18.75 16.64 -0.73
C GLU A 5 17.38 16.36 -0.13
N PRO A 6 16.94 17.09 0.92
CA PRO A 6 15.65 16.86 1.56
C PRO A 6 14.47 16.80 0.57
N GLY A 7 14.50 17.66 -0.46
CA GLY A 7 13.48 17.68 -1.52
C GLY A 7 13.40 16.40 -2.34
N LEU A 8 14.55 15.79 -2.71
CA LEU A 8 14.57 14.54 -3.48
C LEU A 8 13.88 13.40 -2.73
N ARG A 9 14.08 13.32 -1.41
CA ARG A 9 13.42 12.33 -0.58
C ARG A 9 11.91 12.52 -0.57
N VAL A 10 11.44 13.74 -0.36
CA VAL A 10 10.00 14.06 -0.33
C VAL A 10 9.36 13.81 -1.69
N TYR A 11 10.05 14.17 -2.77
CA TYR A 11 9.62 13.88 -4.14
C TYR A 11 9.47 12.38 -4.38
N ALA A 12 10.47 11.57 -3.98
CA ALA A 12 10.41 10.12 -4.11
C ALA A 12 9.28 9.50 -3.27
N GLU A 13 9.02 10.03 -2.06
CA GLU A 13 7.89 9.64 -1.21
C GLU A 13 6.56 9.92 -1.91
N TYR A 14 6.35 11.14 -2.40
CA TYR A 14 5.10 11.52 -3.05
C TYR A 14 4.87 10.80 -4.36
N LEU A 15 5.91 10.68 -5.21
CA LEU A 15 5.84 9.91 -6.44
C LEU A 15 5.40 8.46 -6.15
N SER A 16 5.97 7.84 -5.12
CA SER A 16 5.59 6.49 -4.72
C SER A 16 4.17 6.40 -4.15
N GLU A 17 3.67 7.42 -3.46
CA GLU A 17 2.30 7.44 -2.90
C GLU A 17 1.20 7.70 -3.94
N ILE A 18 1.52 8.31 -5.08
CA ILE A 18 0.58 8.59 -6.18
C ILE A 18 0.74 7.64 -7.37
N THR A 19 1.76 6.80 -7.41
CA THR A 19 1.92 5.76 -8.43
C THR A 19 1.09 4.53 -8.03
N PRO A 20 0.37 3.87 -8.97
CA PRO A 20 -0.33 2.63 -8.64
C PRO A 20 0.65 1.58 -8.09
N VAL A 21 0.20 0.81 -7.10
CA VAL A 21 0.98 -0.34 -6.64
C VAL A 21 0.49 -1.57 -7.37
N ASP A 22 1.39 -2.23 -8.09
CA ASP A 22 1.15 -3.59 -8.52
C ASP A 22 1.16 -4.51 -7.29
N TYR A 23 -0.03 -4.90 -6.85
CA TYR A 23 -0.22 -5.79 -5.70
C TYR A 23 0.34 -7.20 -5.90
N GLU A 24 0.65 -7.61 -7.13
CA GLU A 24 1.22 -8.93 -7.48
C GLU A 24 2.76 -8.90 -7.48
N LEU A 25 3.34 -7.73 -7.71
CA LEU A 25 4.78 -7.47 -7.58
C LEU A 25 5.07 -6.98 -6.16
N ASP A 26 5.14 -7.91 -5.20
CA ASP A 26 5.73 -7.70 -3.87
C ASP A 26 7.26 -7.53 -4.02
N SER A 27 7.64 -6.51 -4.78
CA SER A 27 9.01 -6.21 -5.13
C SER A 27 9.66 -5.53 -3.94
N ILE A 28 10.47 -6.31 -3.22
CA ILE A 28 11.37 -5.81 -2.18
C ILE A 28 12.25 -4.68 -2.74
N GLU A 29 12.59 -4.74 -4.03
CA GLU A 29 13.38 -3.75 -4.75
C GLU A 29 12.63 -2.41 -4.88
N ASP A 30 11.31 -2.46 -5.04
CA ASP A 30 10.44 -1.29 -5.11
C ASP A 30 10.09 -0.70 -3.73
N GLY A 31 10.51 -1.33 -2.64
CA GLY A 31 10.28 -0.85 -1.27
C GLY A 31 8.84 -1.08 -0.77
N TRP A 32 8.04 -1.83 -1.53
CA TRP A 32 6.63 -2.05 -1.28
C TRP A 32 6.35 -3.44 -0.71
N ARG A 33 5.65 -3.47 0.44
CA ARG A 33 5.03 -4.68 0.97
C ARG A 33 3.68 -4.32 1.56
N LEU A 34 2.61 -4.92 1.04
CA LEU A 34 1.24 -4.69 1.52
C LEU A 34 1.08 -4.88 3.05
N ALA A 35 1.87 -5.80 3.61
CA ALA A 35 1.88 -6.10 5.04
C ALA A 35 2.58 -5.01 5.88
N ASP A 36 3.48 -4.24 5.26
CA ASP A 36 4.30 -3.20 5.90
C ASP A 36 3.68 -1.80 5.72
N VAL A 37 2.55 -1.70 4.99
CA VAL A 37 1.74 -0.50 4.86
C VAL A 37 1.14 -0.16 6.23
N ASP A 38 1.83 0.72 6.96
CA ASP A 38 1.36 1.31 8.20
C ASP A 38 0.37 2.44 7.89
N LEU A 39 -0.90 2.06 7.78
CA LEU A 39 -2.00 2.98 7.51
C LEU A 39 -2.33 3.89 8.71
N ASP A 40 -1.84 3.56 9.90
CA ASP A 40 -2.08 4.31 11.14
C ASP A 40 -0.98 5.33 11.42
N SER A 41 0.15 5.24 10.70
CA SER A 41 1.23 6.19 10.81
C SER A 41 0.77 7.58 10.39
N ARG A 42 0.74 8.48 11.39
CA ARG A 42 0.76 9.93 11.16
C ARG A 42 2.10 10.41 10.61
N ALA A 43 3.13 9.56 10.57
CA ALA A 43 4.42 9.90 9.99
C ALA A 43 4.34 9.94 8.45
N THR A 44 5.33 10.63 7.88
CA THR A 44 5.26 11.32 6.59
C THR A 44 5.18 10.44 5.34
N SER A 45 5.44 9.12 5.43
CA SER A 45 5.34 8.22 4.27
C SER A 45 5.07 6.78 4.69
N VAL A 46 4.21 6.11 3.95
CA VAL A 46 3.97 4.66 4.07
C VAL A 46 4.99 3.86 3.25
N VAL A 47 5.71 4.53 2.36
CA VAL A 47 6.70 3.93 1.48
C VAL A 47 8.05 3.92 2.18
N ARG A 48 8.66 2.75 2.28
CA ARG A 48 10.05 2.69 2.70
C ARG A 48 10.93 3.23 1.58
N ILE A 49 11.50 4.41 1.78
CA ILE A 49 12.45 4.99 0.84
C ILE A 49 13.78 4.25 0.89
N THR A 50 13.94 3.33 -0.06
CA THR A 50 15.18 2.58 -0.27
C THR A 50 16.14 3.41 -1.14
N PRO A 51 17.44 3.07 -1.15
CA PRO A 51 18.37 3.64 -2.12
C PRO A 51 17.94 3.46 -3.58
N ALA A 52 17.26 2.36 -3.92
CA ALA A 52 16.75 2.11 -5.27
C ALA A 52 15.60 3.07 -5.64
N VAL A 53 14.68 3.34 -4.71
CA VAL A 53 13.61 4.33 -4.89
C VAL A 53 14.19 5.73 -5.12
N LEU A 54 15.20 6.13 -4.33
CA LEU A 54 15.89 7.41 -4.52
C LEU A 54 16.64 7.49 -5.84
N ALA A 55 17.30 6.40 -6.27
CA ALA A 55 18.02 6.36 -7.54
C ALA A 55 17.09 6.56 -8.73
N ARG A 56 15.90 5.92 -8.73
CA ARG A 56 14.89 6.11 -9.78
C ARG A 56 14.31 7.53 -9.78
N ALA A 57 14.07 8.10 -8.60
CA ALA A 57 13.63 9.48 -8.48
C ALA A 57 14.67 10.45 -9.07
N GLN A 58 15.96 10.23 -8.77
CA GLN A 58 17.05 11.02 -9.35
C GLN A 58 17.14 10.84 -10.87
N GLU A 59 17.09 9.60 -11.36
CA GLU A 59 17.11 9.30 -12.79
C GLU A 59 15.97 10.01 -13.54
N ARG A 60 14.76 10.05 -12.95
CA ARG A 60 13.63 10.80 -13.50
C ARG A 60 13.91 12.31 -13.57
N LEU A 61 14.50 12.91 -12.53
CA LEU A 61 14.89 14.33 -12.54
C LEU A 61 15.98 14.62 -13.58
N ASP A 62 16.94 13.70 -13.75
CA ASP A 62 18.01 13.83 -14.73
C ASP A 62 17.47 13.75 -16.18
N LEU A 63 16.45 12.91 -16.42
CA LEU A 63 15.76 12.79 -17.70
C LEU A 63 14.82 13.97 -18.00
N LEU A 64 14.30 14.61 -16.96
CA LEU A 64 13.35 15.73 -17.04
C LEU A 64 13.93 16.95 -16.31
N PRO A 65 14.98 17.61 -16.86
CA PRO A 65 15.51 18.81 -16.22
C PRO A 65 14.43 19.90 -16.17
N LEU A 66 14.51 20.78 -15.16
CA LEU A 66 13.42 21.72 -14.85
C LEU A 66 13.08 22.64 -16.03
N ASP A 67 14.09 23.12 -16.76
CA ASP A 67 13.90 23.98 -17.93
C ASP A 67 13.14 23.27 -19.07
N ALA A 68 13.37 21.97 -19.26
CA ALA A 68 12.60 21.18 -20.21
C ALA A 68 11.15 20.98 -19.75
N VAL A 69 10.92 20.74 -18.46
CA VAL A 69 9.56 20.62 -17.89
C VAL A 69 8.80 21.93 -18.06
N GLU A 70 9.41 23.07 -17.73
CA GLU A 70 8.79 24.40 -17.88
C GLU A 70 8.44 24.69 -19.35
N ALA A 71 9.35 24.41 -20.29
CA ALA A 71 9.08 24.61 -21.72
C ALA A 71 7.92 23.75 -22.23
N LEU A 72 7.83 22.47 -21.81
CA LEU A 72 6.73 21.60 -22.20
C LEU A 72 5.39 22.05 -21.60
N VAL A 73 5.40 22.54 -20.36
CA VAL A 73 4.21 23.15 -19.74
C VAL A 73 3.74 24.39 -20.52
N GLU A 74 4.67 25.25 -20.96
CA GLU A 74 4.34 26.40 -21.81
C GLU A 74 3.73 25.99 -23.16
N ASP A 75 4.13 24.83 -23.68
CA ASP A 75 3.58 24.23 -24.90
C ASP A 75 2.23 23.50 -24.69
N GLY A 76 1.74 23.43 -23.44
CA GLY A 76 0.45 22.83 -23.08
C GLY A 76 0.49 21.33 -22.77
N ASP A 77 1.64 20.80 -22.37
CA ASP A 77 1.79 19.41 -21.92
C ASP A 77 1.29 19.25 -20.46
N ASP A 78 0.11 18.65 -20.30
CA ASP A 78 -0.50 18.47 -18.99
C ASP A 78 0.22 17.42 -18.10
N ASP A 79 0.90 16.42 -18.68
CA ASP A 79 1.73 15.47 -17.92
C ASP A 79 2.87 16.21 -17.21
N MET A 80 3.53 17.11 -17.95
CA MET A 80 4.59 17.95 -17.39
C MET A 80 4.07 18.96 -16.39
N LEU A 81 2.80 19.37 -16.49
CA LEU A 81 2.17 20.24 -15.51
C LEU A 81 1.90 19.49 -14.19
N VAL A 82 1.53 18.20 -14.22
CA VAL A 82 1.50 17.34 -13.02
C VAL A 82 2.90 17.17 -12.41
N GLU A 83 3.91 16.93 -13.23
CA GLU A 83 5.31 16.81 -12.78
C GLU A 83 5.80 18.11 -12.11
N LEU A 84 5.50 19.27 -12.70
CA LEU A 84 5.85 20.58 -12.14
C LEU A 84 5.14 20.83 -10.80
N ALA A 85 3.85 20.48 -10.70
CA ALA A 85 3.10 20.56 -9.46
C ALA A 85 3.68 19.64 -8.36
N LEU A 86 4.08 18.42 -8.72
CA LEU A 86 4.74 17.47 -7.81
C LEU A 86 6.06 18.02 -7.27
N ARG A 87 6.90 18.62 -8.14
CA ARG A 87 8.16 19.25 -7.76
C ARG A 87 7.97 20.43 -6.81
N SER A 88 7.01 21.31 -7.12
CA SER A 88 6.63 22.44 -6.26
C SER A 88 6.12 21.96 -4.90
N TYR A 89 5.26 20.94 -4.86
CA TYR A 89 4.74 20.41 -3.61
C TYR A 89 5.80 19.71 -2.75
N ALA A 90 6.74 19.01 -3.39
CA ALA A 90 7.83 18.32 -2.72
C ALA A 90 9.00 19.23 -2.29
N GLY A 91 9.10 20.42 -2.88
CA GLY A 91 10.29 21.27 -2.73
C GLY A 91 11.54 20.65 -3.36
N CYS A 92 11.38 20.01 -4.52
CA CYS A 92 12.46 19.35 -5.26
C CYS A 92 12.69 20.06 -6.58
N THR A 93 13.92 20.55 -6.84
CA THR A 93 14.29 21.46 -7.96
C THR A 93 13.59 22.83 -7.95
N LEU A 94 12.48 22.96 -7.21
CA LEU A 94 11.77 24.20 -6.90
C LEU A 94 11.64 24.40 -5.38
N PRO A 95 11.49 25.63 -4.88
CA PRO A 95 11.08 25.86 -3.50
C PRO A 95 9.74 25.18 -3.20
N GLN A 96 9.56 24.70 -1.96
CA GLN A 96 8.31 24.09 -1.57
C GLN A 96 7.18 25.14 -1.55
N ASP A 97 6.15 24.93 -2.38
CA ASP A 97 4.96 25.77 -2.43
C ASP A 97 3.72 24.92 -2.77
N THR A 98 2.91 24.65 -1.74
CA THR A 98 1.66 23.89 -1.85
C THR A 98 0.60 24.67 -2.62
N GLU A 99 0.53 25.99 -2.47
CA GLU A 99 -0.50 26.81 -3.12
C GLU A 99 -0.22 26.89 -4.62
N ALA A 100 1.06 27.05 -5.01
CA ALA A 100 1.47 26.97 -6.40
C ALA A 100 1.16 25.60 -7.02
N ALA A 101 1.45 24.50 -6.31
CA ALA A 101 1.13 23.16 -6.78
C ALA A 101 -0.39 22.98 -7.02
N THR A 102 -1.24 23.45 -6.09
CA THR A 102 -2.69 23.41 -6.25
C THR A 102 -3.16 24.22 -7.45
N ARG A 103 -2.66 25.47 -7.62
CA ARG A 103 -3.01 26.32 -8.76
C ARG A 103 -2.60 25.71 -10.09
N LEU A 104 -1.43 25.08 -10.16
CA LEU A 104 -1.02 24.33 -11.36
C LEU A 104 -2.07 23.26 -11.65
N LEU A 105 -2.33 22.38 -10.69
CA LEU A 105 -3.28 21.29 -10.86
C LEU A 105 -4.66 21.79 -11.31
N GLU A 106 -5.19 22.90 -10.79
CA GLU A 106 -6.48 23.49 -11.22
C GLU A 106 -6.64 23.70 -12.73
N HIS A 107 -5.55 23.81 -13.49
CA HIS A 107 -5.59 23.91 -14.96
C HIS A 107 -5.99 22.59 -15.63
N ILE A 108 -5.76 21.46 -14.96
CA ILE A 108 -6.17 20.13 -15.41
C ILE A 108 -7.65 19.96 -15.07
N ASN A 109 -8.51 20.33 -16.03
CA ASN A 109 -9.95 20.23 -15.88
C ASN A 109 -10.42 18.82 -16.26
N ILE A 110 -11.12 18.14 -15.35
CA ILE A 110 -11.67 16.82 -15.61
C ILE A 110 -13.13 17.01 -16.01
N ASP A 111 -13.43 16.91 -17.30
CA ASP A 111 -14.80 16.79 -17.75
C ASP A 111 -15.28 15.34 -17.59
N LEU A 112 -15.68 15.01 -16.36
CA LEU A 112 -16.29 13.71 -16.01
C LEU A 112 -17.63 13.46 -16.73
N THR A 113 -18.21 14.46 -17.40
CA THR A 113 -19.50 14.36 -18.08
C THR A 113 -19.39 13.99 -19.55
N SER A 114 -18.17 14.00 -20.10
CA SER A 114 -17.92 13.63 -21.48
C SER A 114 -18.10 12.12 -21.69
N GLU A 115 -19.20 11.72 -22.35
CA GLU A 115 -19.43 10.32 -22.76
C GLU A 115 -18.34 9.79 -23.71
N SER A 116 -17.51 10.67 -24.27
CA SER A 116 -16.36 10.35 -25.11
C SER A 116 -15.03 10.33 -24.33
N PHE A 117 -15.06 10.15 -23.00
CA PHE A 117 -13.86 10.00 -22.18
C PHE A 117 -13.04 8.81 -22.68
N GLN A 118 -12.06 9.11 -23.53
CA GLN A 118 -11.03 8.23 -24.10
C GLN A 118 -9.72 8.73 -23.50
N PRO A 119 -9.39 8.31 -22.29
CA PRO A 119 -8.41 9.04 -21.53
C PRO A 119 -7.04 8.66 -22.06
N GLU A 120 -6.23 9.66 -22.34
CA GLU A 120 -4.85 9.63 -21.86
C GLU A 120 -4.95 9.54 -20.32
N LEU A 121 -5.28 8.33 -19.84
CA LEU A 121 -5.83 8.02 -18.50
C LEU A 121 -4.88 8.41 -17.37
N ASP A 122 -3.62 8.67 -17.71
CA ASP A 122 -2.52 8.86 -16.79
C ASP A 122 -2.49 10.28 -16.20
N VAL A 123 -2.67 11.33 -17.01
CA VAL A 123 -2.55 12.74 -16.58
C VAL A 123 -3.58 13.10 -15.51
N HIS A 124 -4.87 12.95 -15.83
CA HIS A 124 -5.96 13.32 -14.95
C HIS A 124 -5.94 12.48 -13.67
N LEU A 125 -5.59 11.21 -13.79
CA LEU A 125 -5.43 10.33 -12.66
C LEU A 125 -4.27 10.77 -11.76
N GLY A 126 -3.11 11.07 -12.33
CA GLY A 126 -1.96 11.62 -11.63
C GLY A 126 -2.31 12.92 -10.88
N ALA A 127 -3.06 13.81 -11.55
CA ALA A 127 -3.53 15.06 -10.97
C ALA A 127 -4.46 14.83 -9.76
N GLU A 128 -5.46 13.94 -9.87
CA GLU A 128 -6.39 13.66 -8.77
C GLU A 128 -5.71 12.96 -7.59
N ARG A 129 -4.77 12.04 -7.86
CA ARG A 129 -3.98 11.42 -6.79
C ARG A 129 -3.10 12.44 -6.07
N LEU A 130 -2.49 13.38 -6.80
CA LEU A 130 -1.70 14.45 -6.19
C LEU A 130 -2.58 15.43 -5.38
N ARG A 131 -3.75 15.84 -5.91
CA ARG A 131 -4.73 16.65 -5.17
C ARG A 131 -5.19 15.95 -3.90
N ALA A 132 -5.56 14.67 -3.99
CA ALA A 132 -5.94 13.84 -2.84
C ALA A 132 -4.82 13.82 -1.78
N ARG A 133 -3.56 13.67 -2.22
CA ARG A 133 -2.40 13.66 -1.33
C ARG A 133 -2.13 15.01 -0.65
N ILE A 134 -2.31 16.12 -1.36
CA ILE A 134 -2.17 17.48 -0.82
C ILE A 134 -3.23 17.70 0.27
N ALA A 135 -4.50 17.46 -0.04
CA ALA A 135 -5.61 17.58 0.92
C ALA A 135 -5.44 16.67 2.14
N PHE A 136 -4.99 15.43 1.91
CA PHE A 136 -4.72 14.50 3.00
C PHE A 136 -3.57 14.96 3.90
N SER A 137 -2.57 15.66 3.34
CA SER A 137 -1.48 16.27 4.13
C SER A 137 -2.01 17.32 5.09
N GLU A 138 -2.93 18.18 4.64
CA GLU A 138 -3.56 19.18 5.49
C GLU A 138 -4.35 18.51 6.64
N TYR A 139 -5.07 17.43 6.33
CA TYR A 139 -5.70 16.60 7.34
C TYR A 139 -4.67 16.05 8.35
N LEU A 140 -3.54 15.51 7.90
CA LEU A 140 -2.51 14.99 8.80
C LEU A 140 -1.89 16.07 9.69
N SER A 141 -1.71 17.29 9.18
CA SER A 141 -1.14 18.41 9.94
C SER A 141 -2.09 18.92 11.02
N ASN A 142 -3.37 19.06 10.72
CA ASN A 142 -4.31 19.80 11.58
C ASN A 142 -5.48 18.94 12.10
N THR A 143 -5.56 17.66 11.72
CA THR A 143 -6.72 16.78 11.93
C THR A 143 -8.02 17.42 11.38
N ASN A 144 -7.90 18.19 10.30
CA ASN A 144 -9.04 18.86 9.66
C ASN A 144 -9.89 17.83 8.89
N VAL A 145 -11.01 17.41 9.47
CA VAL A 145 -11.91 16.40 8.87
C VAL A 145 -12.53 16.84 7.54
N PHE A 146 -12.63 18.15 7.27
CA PHE A 146 -13.07 18.65 5.96
C PHE A 146 -12.01 18.42 4.89
N ALA A 147 -10.72 18.60 5.22
CA ALA A 147 -9.63 18.26 4.31
C ALA A 147 -9.58 16.75 4.03
N LEU A 148 -9.98 15.91 5.00
CA LEU A 148 -10.13 14.47 4.77
C LEU A 148 -11.28 14.15 3.80
N GLN A 149 -12.39 14.88 3.85
CA GLN A 149 -13.48 14.72 2.88
C GLN A 149 -13.07 15.14 1.47
N ASP A 150 -12.37 16.27 1.33
CA ASP A 150 -11.84 16.69 0.03
C ASP A 150 -10.86 15.64 -0.51
N ALA A 151 -9.92 15.18 0.33
CA ALA A 151 -9.02 14.09 -0.03
C ALA A 151 -9.75 12.82 -0.49
N ALA A 152 -10.85 12.47 0.19
CA ALA A 152 -11.68 11.32 -0.15
C ALA A 152 -12.40 11.47 -1.49
N ALA A 153 -12.99 12.64 -1.77
CA ALA A 153 -13.64 12.90 -3.04
C ALA A 153 -12.65 12.78 -4.21
N ARG A 154 -11.45 13.35 -4.06
CA ARG A 154 -10.36 13.24 -5.05
C ARG A 154 -9.87 11.79 -5.23
N ALA A 155 -9.69 11.08 -4.11
CA ALA A 155 -9.29 9.68 -4.12
C ALA A 155 -10.33 8.76 -4.76
N ASP A 156 -11.62 9.07 -4.61
CA ASP A 156 -12.72 8.33 -5.24
C ASP A 156 -12.75 8.54 -6.75
N ILE A 157 -12.59 9.78 -7.24
CA ILE A 157 -12.45 10.08 -8.66
C ILE A 157 -11.27 9.31 -9.25
N ALA A 158 -10.11 9.35 -8.59
CA ALA A 158 -8.94 8.59 -8.99
C ALA A 158 -9.23 7.07 -9.01
N ALA A 159 -9.89 6.53 -8.00
CA ALA A 159 -10.22 5.10 -7.92
C ALA A 159 -11.17 4.67 -9.04
N ALA A 160 -12.15 5.51 -9.37
CA ALA A 160 -13.10 5.25 -10.45
C ALA A 160 -12.42 5.17 -11.83
N ALA A 161 -11.34 5.94 -12.03
CA ALA A 161 -10.54 5.93 -13.25
C ALA A 161 -9.60 4.71 -13.34
N CYS A 162 -9.11 4.16 -12.23
CA CYS A 162 -8.04 3.14 -12.17
C CYS A 162 -8.45 1.69 -12.50
N ARG A 163 -9.51 1.42 -13.29
CA ARG A 163 -10.08 0.06 -13.41
C ARG A 163 -9.07 -0.98 -13.94
N GLY A 164 -8.38 -1.67 -13.03
CA GLY A 164 -7.41 -2.73 -13.32
C GLY A 164 -5.94 -2.40 -13.05
N GLU A 165 -5.57 -1.16 -12.73
CA GLU A 165 -4.17 -0.74 -12.53
C GLU A 165 -3.67 -0.86 -11.07
N GLY A 166 -4.57 -1.25 -10.16
CA GLY A 166 -4.30 -1.26 -8.72
C GLY A 166 -4.49 0.13 -8.09
N ASP A 167 -4.70 0.16 -6.78
CA ASP A 167 -4.89 1.42 -6.05
C ASP A 167 -3.54 1.97 -5.61
N CYS A 168 -3.48 3.28 -5.45
CA CYS A 168 -2.29 3.90 -4.90
C CYS A 168 -2.35 3.93 -3.35
N PRO A 169 -1.19 3.99 -2.70
CA PRO A 169 -1.06 4.00 -1.24
C PRO A 169 -1.80 5.16 -0.58
N ALA A 170 -1.79 6.35 -1.20
CA ALA A 170 -2.51 7.51 -0.69
C ALA A 170 -4.02 7.24 -0.57
N GLN A 171 -4.63 6.62 -1.59
CA GLN A 171 -6.06 6.26 -1.58
C GLN A 171 -6.38 5.33 -0.40
N LEU A 172 -5.56 4.31 -0.17
CA LEU A 172 -5.76 3.37 0.93
C LEU A 172 -5.62 4.03 2.31
N ARG A 173 -4.69 4.98 2.48
CA ARG A 173 -4.55 5.76 3.72
C ARG A 173 -5.77 6.64 3.98
N ILE A 174 -6.27 7.29 2.94
CA ILE A 174 -7.47 8.13 3.01
C ILE A 174 -8.67 7.28 3.41
N ALA A 175 -8.88 6.12 2.78
CA ALA A 175 -9.95 5.18 3.12
C ALA A 175 -9.84 4.66 4.57
N ASN A 176 -8.64 4.32 5.04
CA ASN A 176 -8.41 3.92 6.43
C ASN A 176 -8.77 5.03 7.43
N ALA A 177 -8.35 6.27 7.15
CA ALA A 177 -8.65 7.42 7.98
C ALA A 177 -10.16 7.70 8.03
N LEU A 178 -10.85 7.61 6.89
CA LEU A 178 -12.31 7.72 6.81
C LEU A 178 -13.01 6.65 7.65
N GLU A 179 -12.62 5.38 7.50
CA GLU A 179 -13.21 4.27 8.26
C GLU A 179 -13.05 4.50 9.77
N LYS A 180 -11.89 4.98 10.21
CA LYS A 180 -11.64 5.28 11.62
C LYS A 180 -12.57 6.37 12.15
N HIS A 181 -12.66 7.52 11.48
CA HIS A 181 -13.56 8.61 11.89
C HIS A 181 -15.02 8.20 11.87
N TRP A 182 -15.41 7.36 10.90
CA TRP A 182 -16.75 6.80 10.84
C TRP A 182 -17.02 5.88 12.04
N GLN A 183 -16.11 4.97 12.39
CA GLN A 183 -16.23 4.11 13.57
C GLN A 183 -16.26 4.88 14.89
N GLU A 184 -15.61 6.04 14.94
CA GLU A 184 -15.62 6.96 16.09
C GLU A 184 -16.90 7.82 16.18
N GLY A 185 -17.82 7.71 15.22
CA GLY A 185 -19.09 8.44 15.21
C GLY A 185 -18.98 9.90 14.77
N VAL A 186 -17.85 10.34 14.21
CA VAL A 186 -17.62 11.72 13.78
C VAL A 186 -18.61 12.14 12.69
N PHE A 187 -18.95 11.21 11.80
CA PHE A 187 -19.89 11.45 10.69
C PHE A 187 -21.31 11.74 11.19
N ASP A 188 -21.77 11.01 12.21
CA ASP A 188 -23.10 11.24 12.81
C ASP A 188 -23.18 12.63 13.45
N VAL A 189 -22.11 13.06 14.13
CA VAL A 189 -22.02 14.38 14.78
C VAL A 189 -22.06 15.51 13.75
N LEU A 190 -21.42 15.32 12.60
CA LEU A 190 -21.36 16.33 11.53
C LEU A 190 -22.54 16.26 10.56
N GLY A 191 -23.44 15.27 10.72
CA GLY A 191 -24.57 15.04 9.82
C GLY A 191 -24.13 14.62 8.41
N TRP A 192 -22.98 13.96 8.30
CA TRP A 192 -22.42 13.49 7.03
C TRP A 192 -22.99 12.12 6.66
N THR A 193 -23.20 11.90 5.38
CA THR A 193 -23.50 10.57 4.83
C THR A 193 -22.32 9.65 5.00
N ARG A 194 -22.61 8.34 5.06
CA ARG A 194 -21.58 7.34 5.34
C ARG A 194 -20.56 7.26 4.20
N PRO A 195 -19.29 6.92 4.47
CA PRO A 195 -18.28 6.78 3.42
C PRO A 195 -18.68 5.81 2.30
N ASP A 196 -19.37 4.72 2.65
CA ASP A 196 -19.82 3.69 1.70
C ASP A 196 -21.01 4.10 0.83
N GLU A 197 -21.58 5.29 1.07
CA GLU A 197 -22.65 5.88 0.26
C GLU A 197 -22.15 7.06 -0.60
N ASN A 198 -20.98 7.62 -0.27
CA ASN A 198 -20.42 8.81 -0.92
C ASN A 198 -19.22 8.53 -1.82
N TYR A 199 -18.48 7.45 -1.54
CA TYR A 199 -17.18 7.18 -2.17
C TYR A 199 -17.15 5.75 -2.70
N ASP A 200 -18.03 5.44 -3.65
CA ASP A 200 -18.27 4.08 -4.15
C ASP A 200 -16.98 3.40 -4.64
N ALA A 201 -16.18 4.09 -5.46
CA ALA A 201 -14.99 3.51 -6.07
C ALA A 201 -13.86 3.35 -5.04
N LEU A 202 -13.66 4.35 -4.19
CA LEU A 202 -12.69 4.29 -3.11
C LEU A 202 -13.02 3.17 -2.12
N TRP A 203 -14.31 2.95 -1.82
CA TRP A 203 -14.73 1.92 -0.87
C TRP A 203 -14.63 0.51 -1.45
N VAL A 204 -14.87 0.35 -2.76
CA VAL A 204 -14.59 -0.90 -3.48
C VAL A 204 -13.10 -1.23 -3.39
N ALA A 205 -12.23 -0.28 -3.76
CA ALA A 205 -10.77 -0.40 -3.64
C ALA A 205 -10.33 -0.77 -2.21
N TRP A 206 -10.88 -0.09 -1.21
CA TRP A 206 -10.60 -0.36 0.19
C TRP A 206 -11.03 -1.77 0.64
N GLY A 207 -12.23 -2.20 0.24
CA GLY A 207 -12.74 -3.54 0.53
C GLY A 207 -11.88 -4.64 -0.09
N GLU A 208 -11.46 -4.44 -1.33
CA GLU A 208 -10.57 -5.31 -2.08
C GLU A 208 -9.19 -5.43 -1.42
N TYR A 209 -8.57 -4.29 -1.07
CA TYR A 209 -7.35 -4.23 -0.30
C TYR A 209 -7.46 -4.99 1.03
N ARG A 210 -8.53 -4.75 1.81
CA ARG A 210 -8.73 -5.44 3.10
C ARG A 210 -8.90 -6.95 2.93
N ALA A 211 -9.59 -7.38 1.88
CA ALA A 211 -9.71 -8.80 1.57
C ALA A 211 -8.35 -9.40 1.20
N ALA A 212 -7.57 -8.73 0.36
CA ALA A 212 -6.22 -9.14 -0.01
C ALA A 212 -5.28 -9.21 1.21
N ARG A 213 -5.25 -8.18 2.06
CA ARG A 213 -4.47 -8.14 3.30
C ARG A 213 -4.87 -9.25 4.27
N ARG A 214 -6.17 -9.50 4.48
CA ARG A 214 -6.65 -10.61 5.32
C ARG A 214 -6.25 -11.98 4.77
N ARG A 215 -6.35 -12.18 3.45
CA ARG A 215 -5.87 -13.40 2.80
C ARG A 215 -4.37 -13.58 3.04
N ARG A 216 -3.57 -12.54 2.82
CA ARG A 216 -2.12 -12.57 3.03
C ARG A 216 -1.74 -12.88 4.48
N LEU A 217 -2.38 -12.21 5.45
CA LEU A 217 -2.12 -12.45 6.88
C LEU A 217 -2.54 -13.85 7.34
N SER A 218 -3.68 -14.36 6.84
CA SER A 218 -4.13 -15.71 7.18
C SER A 218 -3.31 -16.82 6.52
N LEU A 219 -2.75 -16.54 5.34
CA LEU A 219 -1.94 -17.50 4.61
C LEU A 219 -0.44 -17.44 5.00
N GLY A 220 0.05 -16.32 5.53
CA GLY A 220 1.48 -16.10 5.74
C GLY A 220 2.22 -15.77 4.43
N SER A 221 3.39 -15.13 4.54
CA SER A 221 4.17 -14.66 3.37
C SER A 221 4.54 -15.78 2.38
N LEU A 222 4.82 -16.97 2.88
CA LEU A 222 5.24 -18.14 2.10
C LEU A 222 4.14 -18.77 1.23
N ALA A 223 2.89 -18.32 1.37
CA ALA A 223 1.75 -18.89 0.66
C ALA A 223 1.33 -18.10 -0.58
N MET A 224 2.08 -17.04 -0.91
CA MET A 224 1.84 -16.18 -2.07
C MET A 224 2.65 -16.60 -3.30
N GLU A 225 3.64 -17.48 -3.16
CA GLU A 225 4.49 -17.92 -4.27
C GLU A 225 4.47 -19.44 -4.42
N CYS A 226 4.59 -19.91 -5.66
CA CYS A 226 4.74 -21.32 -5.93
C CYS A 226 6.10 -21.80 -5.41
N ALA A 227 6.09 -22.79 -4.52
CA ALA A 227 7.32 -23.35 -3.96
C ALA A 227 8.11 -24.21 -4.96
N ALA A 228 7.55 -24.52 -6.13
CA ALA A 228 8.25 -25.32 -7.13
C ALA A 228 9.39 -24.53 -7.76
N GLN A 229 10.60 -25.08 -7.68
CA GLN A 229 11.81 -24.46 -8.23
C GLN A 229 11.65 -24.10 -9.71
N GLY A 230 11.90 -22.83 -10.05
CA GLY A 230 11.76 -22.30 -11.41
C GLY A 230 10.33 -21.97 -11.84
N CYS A 231 9.35 -22.07 -10.95
CA CYS A 231 7.99 -21.60 -11.19
C CYS A 231 7.79 -20.23 -10.54
N GLU A 232 7.55 -19.22 -11.35
CA GLU A 232 7.34 -17.83 -10.90
C GLU A 232 5.86 -17.52 -10.62
N ALA A 233 5.00 -18.55 -10.61
CA ALA A 233 3.57 -18.36 -10.39
C ALA A 233 3.30 -17.86 -8.95
N ARG A 234 2.54 -16.77 -8.85
CA ARG A 234 2.12 -16.16 -7.59
C ARG A 234 0.62 -16.34 -7.36
N ALA A 235 0.19 -16.24 -6.11
CA ALA A 235 -1.21 -16.18 -5.73
C ALA A 235 -1.78 -14.83 -6.18
N GLY A 236 -2.32 -14.77 -7.40
CA GLY A 236 -3.01 -13.58 -7.92
C GLY A 236 -4.44 -13.46 -7.41
N TRP A 237 -5.12 -12.42 -7.90
CA TRP A 237 -6.51 -12.11 -7.59
C TRP A 237 -7.46 -13.14 -8.19
N GLY A 238 -7.78 -14.20 -7.42
CA GLY A 238 -8.86 -15.14 -7.75
C GLY A 238 -8.51 -16.62 -7.68
N ARG A 239 -7.22 -16.98 -7.58
CA ARG A 239 -6.80 -18.37 -7.31
C ARG A 239 -5.74 -18.42 -6.23
N ALA A 240 -6.19 -18.82 -5.03
CA ALA A 240 -5.27 -19.23 -3.98
C ALA A 240 -4.45 -20.42 -4.46
N LEU A 241 -3.14 -20.37 -4.23
CA LEU A 241 -2.24 -21.50 -4.49
C LEU A 241 -2.65 -22.70 -3.63
N GLY A 242 -2.68 -23.88 -4.22
CA GLY A 242 -2.98 -25.13 -3.53
C GLY A 242 -1.85 -25.50 -2.57
N ARG A 243 -2.17 -25.75 -1.31
CA ARG A 243 -1.16 -26.12 -0.30
C ARG A 243 -0.84 -27.60 -0.29
N CYS A 244 0.34 -27.95 0.23
CA CYS A 244 0.66 -29.34 0.52
C CYS A 244 -0.39 -29.97 1.47
N GLY A 245 -0.93 -31.12 1.05
CA GLY A 245 -1.88 -31.90 1.86
C GLY A 245 -1.23 -32.73 2.98
N GLY A 246 0.10 -32.66 3.12
CA GLY A 246 0.86 -33.42 4.11
C GLY A 246 0.81 -32.84 5.53
N ARG A 247 1.59 -33.46 6.43
CA ARG A 247 1.66 -33.16 7.86
C ARG A 247 2.69 -32.08 8.23
N CYS A 248 3.27 -31.38 7.25
CA CYS A 248 4.12 -30.23 7.53
C CYS A 248 3.38 -29.15 8.32
N SER A 249 4.10 -28.41 9.17
CA SER A 249 3.55 -27.31 9.96
C SER A 249 2.98 -26.24 9.03
N LEU A 250 2.00 -25.44 9.50
CA LEU A 250 1.39 -24.39 8.69
C LEU A 250 2.41 -23.38 8.16
N GLU A 251 3.46 -23.11 8.95
CA GLU A 251 4.57 -22.21 8.62
C GLU A 251 5.48 -22.78 7.52
N ALA A 252 5.70 -24.10 7.51
CA ALA A 252 6.54 -24.78 6.52
C ALA A 252 5.72 -25.46 5.41
N LYS A 253 4.42 -25.13 5.27
CA LYS A 253 3.54 -25.76 4.30
C LYS A 253 3.60 -24.98 2.98
N PRO A 254 4.31 -25.49 1.95
CA PRO A 254 4.46 -24.81 0.67
C PRO A 254 3.12 -24.71 -0.06
N ALA A 255 3.05 -23.71 -0.94
CA ALA A 255 1.93 -23.43 -1.81
C ALA A 255 2.33 -23.67 -3.28
N TYR A 256 1.39 -24.12 -4.11
CA TYR A 256 1.64 -24.50 -5.50
C TYR A 256 0.54 -24.01 -6.42
N CYS A 257 0.91 -23.53 -7.62
CA CYS A 257 -0.07 -23.10 -8.62
C CYS A 257 -0.80 -24.27 -9.29
N SER A 258 -0.21 -25.46 -9.22
CA SER A 258 -0.70 -26.67 -9.89
C SER A 258 -0.25 -27.94 -9.15
N LYS A 259 -0.93 -29.07 -9.43
CA LYS A 259 -0.53 -30.38 -8.88
C LYS A 259 0.79 -30.86 -9.48
N GLU A 260 1.11 -30.41 -10.69
CA GLU A 260 2.36 -30.69 -11.39
C GLU A 260 3.53 -30.06 -10.66
N CYS A 261 3.42 -28.77 -10.31
CA CYS A 261 4.40 -28.06 -9.49
C CYS A 261 4.59 -28.71 -8.12
N GLN A 262 3.49 -29.09 -7.46
CA GLN A 262 3.56 -29.82 -6.19
C GLN A 262 4.34 -31.15 -6.32
N ARG A 263 4.10 -31.92 -7.38
CA ARG A 263 4.81 -33.20 -7.59
C ARG A 263 6.29 -33.01 -7.92
N ALA A 264 6.62 -31.96 -8.68
CA ALA A 264 8.01 -31.64 -9.01
C ALA A 264 8.79 -31.27 -7.75
N ASP A 265 8.26 -30.33 -6.96
CA ASP A 265 8.86 -29.92 -5.70
C ASP A 265 8.94 -31.06 -4.68
N TRP A 266 7.88 -31.88 -4.58
CA TRP A 266 7.88 -33.07 -3.72
C TRP A 266 9.08 -33.98 -4.00
N LYS A 267 9.38 -34.25 -5.27
CA LYS A 267 10.50 -35.11 -5.67
C LYS A 267 11.85 -34.45 -5.43
N ALA A 268 11.95 -33.15 -5.67
CA ALA A 268 13.20 -32.42 -5.58
C ALA A 268 13.63 -32.19 -4.12
N LEU A 269 12.74 -31.65 -3.28
CA LEU A 269 13.11 -31.09 -1.98
C LEU A 269 12.08 -31.43 -0.89
N HIS A 270 10.79 -31.13 -1.12
CA HIS A 270 9.80 -31.06 -0.04
C HIS A 270 9.48 -32.39 0.66
N LYS A 271 9.70 -33.55 0.00
CA LYS A 271 9.40 -34.86 0.61
C LYS A 271 10.11 -35.08 1.95
N ARG A 272 11.36 -34.61 2.11
CA ARG A 272 12.12 -34.78 3.35
C ARG A 272 11.49 -33.98 4.49
N GLU A 273 11.28 -32.70 4.26
CA GLU A 273 10.68 -31.76 5.20
C GLU A 273 9.25 -32.17 5.60
N CYS A 274 8.42 -32.53 4.62
CA CYS A 274 7.04 -32.93 4.89
C CYS A 274 6.92 -34.20 5.75
N THR A 275 7.91 -35.10 5.67
CA THR A 275 7.93 -36.34 6.45
C THR A 275 8.48 -36.10 7.86
N GLU A 276 9.50 -35.24 7.99
CA GLU A 276 10.19 -34.96 9.25
C GLU A 276 9.35 -34.07 10.19
N SER A 277 8.65 -33.07 9.67
CA SER A 277 7.76 -32.19 10.45
C SER A 277 6.50 -32.88 11.01
N GLY A 278 6.22 -34.10 10.56
CA GLY A 278 5.07 -34.90 11.02
C GLY A 278 5.31 -35.70 12.30
N ARG A 279 6.54 -35.71 12.84
CA ARG A 279 6.74 -36.15 14.23
C ARG A 279 6.10 -35.10 15.13
N PRO A 280 5.14 -35.48 16.00
CA PRO A 280 4.69 -34.59 17.06
C PRO A 280 5.95 -34.06 17.74
N LEU A 281 6.10 -32.74 17.87
CA LEU A 281 7.08 -32.19 18.79
C LEU A 281 6.80 -32.89 20.12
N GLU A 282 7.75 -33.72 20.57
CA GLU A 282 7.67 -34.30 21.90
C GLU A 282 7.66 -33.11 22.85
N VAL A 283 6.45 -32.71 23.26
CA VAL A 283 6.27 -31.68 24.28
C VAL A 283 7.06 -32.20 25.47
N PRO A 284 8.12 -31.50 25.93
CA PRO A 284 8.93 -31.96 27.04
C PRO A 284 7.98 -32.29 28.18
N SER A 285 7.89 -33.58 28.50
CA SER A 285 6.95 -34.10 29.48
C SER A 285 7.19 -33.31 30.76
N ARG A 286 6.14 -32.60 31.19
CA ARG A 286 6.15 -31.58 32.25
C ARG A 286 7.20 -31.90 33.31
N ILE A 287 8.14 -30.96 33.49
CA ILE A 287 8.97 -30.88 34.70
C ILE A 287 8.04 -31.14 35.89
N GLY A 288 8.30 -32.23 36.60
CA GLY A 288 7.50 -32.66 37.73
C GLY A 288 7.38 -31.50 38.72
N VAL A 289 6.18 -30.92 38.81
CA VAL A 289 5.83 -29.97 39.86
C VAL A 289 5.78 -30.78 41.15
N SER A 290 6.92 -30.82 41.85
CA SER A 290 7.03 -31.30 43.22
C SER A 290 6.07 -30.49 44.09
N ARG A 291 5.01 -31.15 44.58
CA ARG A 291 4.09 -30.65 45.61
C ARG A 291 4.88 -30.06 46.77
N SER A 292 4.91 -28.74 46.89
CA SER A 292 5.33 -28.04 48.10
C SER A 292 4.28 -28.28 49.19
N GLN A 293 4.74 -28.79 50.32
CA GLN A 293 3.94 -29.09 51.50
C GLN A 293 3.31 -27.80 52.06
N SER A 294 2.05 -27.93 52.47
CA SER A 294 1.26 -26.94 53.19
C SER A 294 1.88 -26.60 54.55
N HIS A 295 2.25 -25.33 54.75
CA HIS A 295 2.51 -24.79 56.09
C HIS A 295 1.20 -24.24 56.69
N THR A 296 0.81 -24.85 57.81
CA THR A 296 -0.24 -24.39 58.73
C THR A 296 0.28 -23.19 59.53
N PRO A 297 -0.49 -22.09 59.71
CA PRO A 297 -0.11 -21.05 60.65
C PRO A 297 -0.59 -21.40 62.07
N LEU A 298 0.35 -21.46 63.02
CA LEU A 298 0.07 -21.48 64.45
C LEU A 298 -0.27 -20.04 64.91
N LEU A 299 -1.50 -19.87 65.37
CA LEU A 299 -1.92 -18.76 66.22
C LEU A 299 -1.17 -18.84 67.55
N SER A 300 -0.51 -17.75 67.95
CA SER A 300 -0.15 -17.50 69.35
C SER A 300 -0.51 -16.06 69.69
N SER A 301 -1.41 -15.96 70.68
CA SER A 301 -1.51 -15.01 71.80
C SER A 301 -1.07 -13.56 71.63
#